data_AF-A0A8H6SEP3-F1
#
_entry.id   AF-A0A8H6SEP3-F1
#
_cell.length_a   1.000
_cell.length_b   1.000
_cell.length_c   1.000
_cell.angle_alpha   90.00
_cell.angle_beta   90.00
_cell.angle_gamma   90.00
#
_symmetry.space_group_name_H-M   'P 1'
#
loop_
_entity.id
_entity.type
_entity.pdbx_description
1 polymer ?
#
loop_
_entity_poly.entity_id
_entity_poly.type
_entity_poly.pdbx_seq_one_letter_code
_entity_poly.pdbx_strand_id
1 'polypeptide(L)'
;MDPYVLLDVRTDATQAEIKAAYHRALLAAHPDKNITSTIDIAALKEAYRVLSSPELLKNAKTGPRPAQIVSLSDFTELPAGDVWEHPCRCGANYCISASDMDAGRHLVPCASCSEVVWVGYEIVEE
;
A
#
# COMPACT_ATOMS: atom_id res chain seq x y z
N MET A 1 -12.98 20.21 -4.27
CA MET A 1 -13.86 19.05 -4.54
C MET A 1 -14.45 18.64 -3.20
N ASP A 2 -15.76 18.38 -3.13
CA ASP A 2 -16.40 18.00 -1.87
C ASP A 2 -16.05 16.53 -1.52
N PRO A 3 -15.43 16.25 -0.35
CA PRO A 3 -15.04 14.90 0.05
C PRO A 3 -16.21 13.90 0.12
N TYR A 4 -17.41 14.38 0.46
CA TYR A 4 -18.60 13.54 0.58
C TYR A 4 -19.09 13.08 -0.79
N VAL A 5 -19.04 13.99 -1.77
CA VAL A 5 -19.39 13.69 -3.17
C VAL A 5 -18.38 12.72 -3.78
N LEU A 6 -17.09 12.84 -3.44
CA LEU A 6 -16.06 11.95 -3.98
C LEU A 6 -16.17 10.51 -3.46
N LEU A 7 -16.57 10.34 -2.19
CA LEU A 7 -16.80 9.03 -1.60
C LEU A 7 -18.20 8.48 -1.87
N ASP A 8 -19.07 9.23 -2.56
CA ASP A 8 -20.48 8.90 -2.78
C ASP A 8 -21.19 8.57 -1.44
N VAL A 9 -21.01 9.45 -0.46
CA VAL A 9 -21.61 9.35 0.88
C VAL A 9 -22.37 10.62 1.23
N ARG A 10 -23.34 10.48 2.12
CA ARG A 10 -24.11 11.62 2.63
C ARG A 10 -23.27 12.43 3.62
N THR A 11 -23.62 13.70 3.81
CA THR A 11 -22.95 14.58 4.79
C THR A 11 -23.17 14.18 6.25
N ASP A 12 -24.23 13.41 6.52
CA ASP A 12 -24.56 12.79 7.81
C ASP A 12 -24.01 11.36 7.97
N ALA A 13 -23.21 10.87 7.00
CA ALA A 13 -22.71 9.50 7.01
C ALA A 13 -21.84 9.21 8.24
N THR A 14 -22.09 8.06 8.83
CA THR A 14 -21.29 7.54 9.93
C THR A 14 -19.90 7.16 9.45
N GLN A 15 -18.96 7.08 10.39
CA GLN A 15 -17.59 6.70 10.05
C GLN A 15 -17.45 5.29 9.48
N ALA A 16 -18.36 4.38 9.85
CA ALA A 16 -18.43 3.04 9.27
C ALA A 16 -18.82 3.09 7.78
N GLU A 17 -19.76 3.98 7.42
CA GLU A 17 -20.21 4.19 6.04
C GLU A 17 -19.15 4.86 5.20
N ILE A 18 -18.46 5.88 5.74
CA ILE A 18 -17.32 6.54 5.09
C ILE A 18 -16.21 5.51 4.77
N LYS A 19 -15.89 4.64 5.72
CA LYS A 19 -14.91 3.55 5.52
C LYS A 19 -15.36 2.51 4.50
N ALA A 20 -16.62 2.10 4.55
CA ALA A 20 -17.18 1.14 3.61
C ALA A 20 -17.21 1.70 2.18
N ALA A 21 -17.57 2.97 2.02
CA ALA A 21 -17.60 3.65 0.73
C ALA A 21 -16.21 3.83 0.14
N TYR A 22 -15.23 4.26 0.96
CA TYR A 22 -13.83 4.31 0.57
C TYR A 22 -13.30 2.95 0.08
N HIS A 23 -13.61 1.87 0.82
CA HIS A 23 -13.21 0.52 0.44
C HIS A 23 -13.85 0.08 -0.88
N ARG A 24 -15.13 0.36 -1.10
CA ARG A 24 -15.81 0.07 -2.38
C ARG A 24 -15.20 0.85 -3.53
N ALA A 25 -14.94 2.15 -3.35
CA ALA A 25 -14.34 3.02 -4.36
C ALA A 25 -12.92 2.56 -4.73
N LEU A 26 -12.11 2.17 -3.74
CA LEU A 26 -10.78 1.59 -3.99
C LEU A 26 -10.83 0.27 -4.77
N LEU A 27 -11.77 -0.62 -4.41
CA LEU A 27 -11.94 -1.90 -5.12
C LEU A 27 -12.44 -1.70 -6.56
N ALA A 28 -13.27 -0.69 -6.80
CA ALA A 28 -13.74 -0.32 -8.13
C ALA A 28 -12.63 0.33 -8.98
N ALA A 29 -11.76 1.11 -8.33
CA ALA A 29 -10.59 1.73 -8.95
C ALA A 29 -9.39 0.77 -9.10
N HIS A 30 -9.51 -0.49 -8.64
CA HIS A 30 -8.42 -1.45 -8.70
C HIS A 30 -8.14 -1.88 -10.16
N PRO A 31 -6.88 -1.85 -10.62
CA PRO A 31 -6.51 -2.13 -12.01
C PRO A 31 -6.87 -3.56 -12.46
N ASP A 32 -6.92 -4.51 -11.53
CA ASP A 32 -7.32 -5.91 -11.77
C ASP A 32 -8.81 -6.07 -12.15
N LYS A 33 -9.65 -5.07 -11.87
CA LYS A 33 -11.08 -5.09 -12.22
C LYS A 33 -11.47 -4.07 -13.27
N ASN A 34 -10.73 -2.98 -13.41
CA ASN A 34 -11.05 -1.96 -14.40
C ASN A 34 -9.83 -1.10 -14.76
N ILE A 35 -9.20 -1.43 -15.91
CA ILE A 35 -8.07 -0.69 -16.52
C ILE A 35 -8.48 0.74 -16.93
N THR A 36 -9.78 1.06 -16.95
CA THR A 36 -10.33 2.34 -17.47
C THR A 36 -10.82 3.31 -16.39
N SER A 37 -10.61 3.00 -15.10
CA SER A 37 -11.14 3.83 -14.02
C SER A 37 -10.46 5.20 -13.97
N THR A 38 -11.21 6.26 -14.27
CA THR A 38 -10.82 7.68 -14.21
C THR A 38 -10.80 8.25 -12.78
N ILE A 39 -10.95 7.39 -11.76
CA ILE A 39 -10.98 7.81 -10.37
C ILE A 39 -9.55 8.09 -9.92
N ASP A 40 -9.25 9.35 -9.63
CA ASP A 40 -7.97 9.74 -9.04
C ASP A 40 -7.86 9.16 -7.63
N ILE A 41 -7.04 8.12 -7.50
CA ILE A 41 -6.78 7.42 -6.23
C ILE A 41 -6.19 8.40 -5.19
N ALA A 42 -5.43 9.41 -5.62
CA ALA A 42 -4.87 10.41 -4.72
C ALA A 42 -5.98 11.29 -4.12
N ALA A 43 -6.93 11.74 -4.95
CA ALA A 43 -8.09 12.49 -4.48
C ALA A 43 -8.96 11.64 -3.53
N LEU A 44 -9.16 10.35 -3.85
CA LEU A 44 -9.93 9.42 -3.03
C LEU A 44 -9.31 9.21 -1.63
N LYS A 45 -7.99 9.04 -1.57
CA LYS A 45 -7.23 8.95 -0.32
C LYS A 45 -7.37 10.22 0.51
N GLU A 46 -7.30 11.38 -0.14
CA GLU A 46 -7.43 12.67 0.52
C GLU A 46 -8.82 12.91 1.11
N ALA A 47 -9.88 12.59 0.35
CA ALA A 47 -11.25 12.69 0.86
C ALA A 47 -11.50 11.79 2.08
N TYR A 48 -11.01 10.55 2.04
CA TYR A 48 -11.10 9.64 3.18
C TYR A 48 -10.31 10.17 4.38
N ARG A 49 -9.12 10.73 4.17
CA ARG A 49 -8.31 11.35 5.24
C ARG A 49 -9.03 12.50 5.92
N VAL A 50 -9.68 13.37 5.15
CA VAL A 50 -10.42 14.53 5.68
C VAL A 50 -11.67 14.09 6.45
N LEU A 51 -12.33 13.01 6.02
CA LEU A 51 -13.58 12.54 6.60
C LEU A 51 -13.41 11.52 7.75
N SER A 52 -12.25 10.85 7.83
CA SER A 52 -12.00 9.82 8.84
C SER A 52 -11.58 10.42 10.19
N SER A 53 -12.17 9.94 11.29
CA SER A 53 -11.83 10.39 12.63
C SER A 53 -10.43 9.90 13.06
N PRO A 54 -9.69 10.68 13.88
CA PRO A 54 -8.38 10.28 14.40
C PRO A 54 -8.41 8.96 15.19
N GLU A 55 -9.57 8.57 15.71
CA GLU A 55 -9.76 7.32 16.47
C GLU A 55 -9.76 6.08 15.57
N LEU A 56 -10.25 6.18 14.33
CA LEU A 56 -10.23 5.07 13.37
C LEU A 56 -8.85 4.83 12.77
N LEU A 57 -8.03 5.88 12.65
CA LEU A 57 -6.61 5.75 12.31
C LEU A 57 -5.84 5.00 13.40
N LYS A 58 -6.19 5.19 14.67
CA LYS A 58 -5.59 4.48 15.81
C LYS A 58 -6.03 3.02 15.91
N ASN A 59 -7.25 2.71 15.49
CA ASN A 59 -7.84 1.36 15.55
C ASN A 59 -7.60 0.51 14.28
N ALA A 60 -6.77 0.98 13.33
CA ALA A 60 -6.22 0.10 12.32
C ALA A 60 -5.38 -0.98 13.02
N LYS A 61 -5.88 -2.22 13.03
CA LYS A 61 -5.31 -3.39 13.73
C LYS A 61 -3.78 -3.28 13.86
N THR A 62 -3.32 -2.96 15.07
CA THR A 62 -1.93 -2.65 15.43
C THR A 62 -1.03 -3.88 15.56
N GLY A 63 -1.50 -5.05 15.11
CA GLY A 63 -0.67 -6.24 14.98
C GLY A 63 -0.08 -6.30 13.57
N PRO A 64 1.22 -6.56 13.40
CA PRO A 64 1.78 -6.78 12.07
C PRO A 64 1.01 -7.93 11.42
N ARG A 65 0.39 -7.67 10.25
CA ARG A 65 -0.06 -8.76 9.39
C ARG A 65 1.17 -9.61 9.10
N PRO A 66 1.11 -10.96 9.17
CA PRO A 66 2.24 -11.78 8.79
C PRO A 66 2.62 -11.40 7.35
N ALA A 67 3.83 -10.83 7.21
CA ALA A 67 4.32 -10.41 5.92
C ALA A 67 4.54 -11.64 5.05
N GLN A 68 4.14 -11.56 3.77
CA GLN A 68 4.51 -12.57 2.80
C GLN A 68 6.03 -12.58 2.69
N ILE A 69 6.63 -13.77 2.76
CA ILE A 69 8.06 -13.95 2.50
C ILE A 69 8.27 -14.01 0.99
N VAL A 70 9.18 -13.19 0.49
CA VAL A 70 9.57 -13.13 -0.92
C VAL A 70 11.09 -13.27 -0.99
N SER A 71 11.58 -14.08 -1.92
CA SER A 71 13.03 -14.22 -2.09
C SER A 71 13.60 -12.98 -2.75
N LEU A 72 14.79 -12.53 -2.37
CA LEU A 72 15.51 -11.47 -3.08
C LEU A 72 15.75 -11.87 -4.55
N SER A 73 15.88 -13.16 -4.85
CA SER A 73 15.99 -13.67 -6.22
C SER A 73 14.76 -13.39 -7.09
N ASP A 74 13.61 -13.11 -6.48
CA ASP A 74 12.38 -12.72 -7.19
C ASP A 74 12.36 -11.20 -7.49
N PHE A 75 13.27 -10.41 -6.92
CA PHE A 75 13.40 -8.99 -7.19
C PHE A 75 14.26 -8.75 -8.43
N THR A 76 13.97 -7.65 -9.11
CA THR A 76 14.77 -7.14 -10.22
C THR A 76 15.79 -6.14 -9.70
N GLU A 77 17.07 -6.38 -9.97
CA GLU A 77 18.14 -5.43 -9.65
C GLU A 77 18.05 -4.19 -10.55
N LEU A 78 18.08 -3.01 -9.95
CA LEU A 78 18.06 -1.75 -10.68
C LEU A 78 19.47 -1.39 -11.20
N PRO A 79 19.58 -0.54 -12.24
CA PRO A 79 20.86 -0.20 -12.87
C PRO A 79 21.93 0.41 -11.94
N ALA A 80 21.53 0.89 -10.76
CA ALA A 80 22.46 1.40 -9.75
C ALA A 80 23.20 0.29 -8.99
N GLY A 81 22.78 -0.98 -9.10
CA GLY A 81 23.40 -2.14 -8.44
C GLY A 81 23.15 -2.28 -6.94
N ASP A 82 22.64 -1.22 -6.30
CA ASP A 82 22.45 -1.18 -4.84
C ASP A 82 20.99 -1.32 -4.41
N VAL A 83 20.05 -1.42 -5.36
CA VAL A 83 18.62 -1.43 -5.10
C VAL A 83 17.94 -2.51 -5.93
N TRP A 84 17.07 -3.28 -5.27
CA TRP A 84 16.24 -4.30 -5.86
C TRP A 84 14.78 -3.90 -5.76
N GLU A 85 14.02 -4.11 -6.84
CA GLU A 85 12.59 -3.84 -6.90
C GLU A 85 11.74 -5.08 -7.19
N HIS A 86 10.58 -5.15 -6.56
CA HIS A 86 9.58 -6.18 -6.85
C HIS A 86 8.20 -5.55 -7.03
N PRO A 87 7.40 -5.93 -8.05
CA PRO A 87 6.08 -5.36 -8.25
C PRO A 87 5.14 -5.70 -7.10
N CYS A 88 4.36 -4.71 -6.66
CA CYS A 88 3.26 -4.91 -5.74
C CYS A 88 1.95 -5.05 -6.54
N ARG A 89 1.02 -5.85 -6.02
CA ARG A 89 -0.33 -6.02 -6.61
C ARG A 89 -1.13 -4.71 -6.78
N CYS A 90 -0.74 -3.64 -6.09
CA CYS A 90 -1.36 -2.32 -6.25
C CYS A 90 -0.82 -1.52 -7.45
N GLY A 91 0.19 -2.02 -8.16
CA GLY A 91 0.84 -1.35 -9.30
C GLY A 91 2.05 -0.48 -8.96
N ALA A 92 2.38 -0.33 -7.68
CA ALA A 92 3.66 0.25 -7.24
C ALA A 92 4.71 -0.85 -6.98
N ASN A 93 5.85 -0.51 -6.39
CA ASN A 93 6.96 -1.43 -6.16
C ASN A 93 7.29 -1.53 -4.65
N TYR A 94 7.86 -2.67 -4.28
CA TYR A 94 8.68 -2.85 -3.08
C TYR A 94 10.13 -2.59 -3.47
N CYS A 95 10.86 -1.84 -2.66
CA CYS A 95 12.28 -1.55 -2.92
C CYS A 95 13.10 -1.86 -1.67
N ILE A 96 14.16 -2.63 -1.83
CA ILE A 96 15.14 -2.91 -0.78
C ILE A 96 16.53 -2.56 -1.29
N SER A 97 17.33 -1.91 -0.46
CA SER A 97 18.72 -1.57 -0.80
C SER A 97 19.73 -2.47 -0.11
N ALA A 98 20.98 -2.47 -0.59
CA ALA A 98 22.08 -3.19 0.06
C ALA A 98 22.24 -2.74 1.51
N SER A 99 22.16 -1.43 1.75
CA SER A 99 22.21 -0.85 3.09
C SER A 99 21.02 -1.22 4.00
N ASP A 100 19.87 -1.61 3.43
CA ASP A 100 18.75 -2.18 4.21
C ASP A 100 19.07 -3.60 4.65
N MET A 101 19.65 -4.40 3.75
CA MET A 101 20.07 -5.77 4.02
C MET A 101 21.21 -5.82 5.06
N ASP A 102 22.24 -5.00 4.91
CA ASP A 102 23.35 -4.91 5.89
C ASP A 102 22.87 -4.53 7.29
N ALA A 103 21.78 -3.77 7.38
CA ALA A 103 21.17 -3.35 8.63
C ALA A 103 20.10 -4.32 9.15
N GLY A 104 19.87 -5.46 8.49
CA GLY A 104 18.87 -6.46 8.86
C GLY A 104 17.42 -5.99 8.69
N ARG A 105 17.16 -5.01 7.80
CA ARG A 105 15.82 -4.49 7.50
C ARG A 105 15.14 -5.32 6.40
N HIS A 106 14.60 -6.46 6.80
CA HIS A 106 13.90 -7.37 5.87
C HIS A 106 12.45 -6.97 5.58
N LEU A 107 11.83 -6.13 6.43
CA LEU A 107 10.45 -5.67 6.25
C LEU A 107 10.39 -4.50 5.27
N VAL A 108 9.90 -4.77 4.07
CA VAL A 108 9.86 -3.78 2.98
C VAL A 108 8.43 -3.32 2.74
N PRO A 109 8.09 -2.05 3.03
CA PRO A 109 6.77 -1.51 2.75
C PRO A 109 6.61 -1.21 1.25
N CYS A 110 5.39 -1.34 0.76
CA CYS A 110 5.04 -0.84 -0.57
C CYS A 110 5.04 0.70 -0.58
N ALA A 111 5.50 1.32 -1.68
CA ALA A 111 5.51 2.79 -1.82
C ALA A 111 4.11 3.44 -1.91
N SER A 112 3.05 2.69 -2.22
CA SER A 112 1.71 3.27 -2.50
C SER A 112 0.55 2.64 -1.71
N CYS A 113 0.75 1.48 -1.07
CA CYS A 113 -0.28 0.83 -0.27
C CYS A 113 0.25 0.45 1.13
N SER A 114 -0.60 -0.15 1.96
CA SER A 114 -0.24 -0.56 3.33
C SER A 114 0.31 -1.98 3.43
N GLU A 115 0.68 -2.59 2.31
CA GLU A 115 1.24 -3.94 2.29
C GLU A 115 2.75 -3.92 2.56
N VAL A 116 3.23 -4.96 3.24
CA VAL A 116 4.63 -5.14 3.62
C VAL A 116 5.01 -6.58 3.29
N VAL A 117 6.20 -6.78 2.75
CA VAL A 117 6.79 -8.11 2.49
C VAL A 117 8.05 -8.31 3.33
N TRP A 118 8.39 -9.56 3.62
CA TRP A 118 9.66 -9.93 4.22
C TRP A 118 10.60 -10.43 3.12
N VAL A 119 11.72 -9.77 2.92
CA VAL A 119 12.71 -10.18 1.91
C VAL A 119 13.72 -11.15 2.53
N GLY A 120 13.71 -12.38 2.04
CA GLY A 120 14.71 -13.39 2.38
C GLY A 120 15.86 -13.35 1.38
N TYR A 121 17.09 -13.31 1.87
CA TYR A 121 18.30 -13.47 1.05
C TYR A 121 19.25 -14.45 1.74
N GLU A 122 20.00 -15.18 0.93
CA GLU A 122 21.07 -16.06 1.38
C GLU A 122 22.40 -15.32 1.21
N ILE A 123 23.19 -15.23 2.28
CA ILE A 123 24.56 -14.73 2.17
C ILE A 123 25.38 -15.90 1.62
N VAL A 124 25.87 -15.76 0.40
CA VAL A 124 26.84 -16.72 -0.15
C VAL A 124 28.20 -16.33 0.42
N GLU A 125 28.66 -17.05 1.44
CA GLU A 125 30.04 -16.97 1.91
C GLU A 125 30.94 -17.67 0.86
N GLU A 126 31.94 -16.97 0.36
CA GLU A 126 32.95 -17.48 -0.59
C GLU A 126 34.07 -18.23 0.14
#